data_AF-A0A814KF18-F1
#
_entry.id   AF-A0A814KF18-F1
#
_cell.length_a   1.000
_cell.length_b   1.000
_cell.length_c   1.000
_cell.angle_alpha   90.00
_cell.angle_beta   90.00
_cell.angle_gamma   90.00
#
_symmetry.space_group_name_H-M   'P 1'
#
loop_
_entity.id
_entity.type
_entity.pdbx_description
1 polymer ?
#
loop_
_entity_poly.entity_id
_entity_poly.type
_entity_poly.pdbx_seq_one_letter_code
_entity_poly.pdbx_strand_id
1 'polypeptide(L)'
;MNVNWYGISQAFNYTVEQLLQLGVPPSAKLILEQAQKGVGCVSNLYGNPYAMSEEFVSVYRMHSFLPDYITVIKTKNIKNKNKYAKILLSQLTFKNAEKQLKRFSIENWINTFGYTRSGHLVFNNYPDFLTHVKLNNKKIVNLGVIDIVRDRERLGLRYNELRRQLKLEPLISFTNLSVTEGEAKQLVNIYENNIEMVDVLVGLMAEANWPFGYGFSNTAFQIFIIMASRRIETDRFFQEYYNADTYTQLGIDYIQNESFKSILLRNIPDLAENLANVINVFVPW
;
A
#
# COMPACT_ATOMS: atom_id res chain seq x y z
N MET A 1 -7.97 -1.52 -10.83
CA MET A 1 -8.10 -2.60 -9.83
C MET A 1 -9.16 -3.62 -10.22
N ASN A 2 -10.47 -3.32 -10.20
CA ASN A 2 -11.49 -4.31 -10.61
C ASN A 2 -11.26 -4.86 -12.02
N VAL A 3 -10.89 -4.00 -12.98
CA VAL A 3 -10.52 -4.40 -14.35
C VAL A 3 -9.36 -5.40 -14.36
N ASN A 4 -8.33 -5.22 -13.53
CA ASN A 4 -7.19 -6.14 -13.47
C ASN A 4 -7.60 -7.55 -13.02
N TRP A 5 -8.66 -7.66 -12.20
CA TRP A 5 -9.12 -8.95 -11.70
C TRP A 5 -10.22 -9.56 -12.58
N TYR A 6 -11.29 -8.80 -12.84
CA TYR A 6 -12.49 -9.29 -13.53
C TYR A 6 -12.46 -9.07 -15.05
N GLY A 7 -11.51 -8.29 -15.55
CA GLY A 7 -11.50 -7.84 -16.93
C GLY A 7 -12.44 -6.65 -17.17
N ILE A 8 -12.19 -5.93 -18.27
CA ILE A 8 -12.89 -4.69 -18.59
C ILE A 8 -14.39 -4.90 -18.85
N SER A 9 -14.75 -6.02 -19.50
CA SER A 9 -16.14 -6.30 -19.87
C SER A 9 -17.01 -6.55 -18.66
N GLN A 10 -16.51 -7.30 -17.68
CA GLN A 10 -17.24 -7.55 -16.45
C GLN A 10 -17.26 -6.30 -15.55
N ALA A 11 -16.16 -5.55 -15.51
CA ALA A 11 -16.06 -4.37 -14.65
C ALA A 11 -16.97 -3.21 -15.09
N PHE A 12 -17.12 -3.00 -16.40
CA PHE A 12 -17.90 -1.88 -16.95
C PHE A 12 -19.21 -2.30 -17.64
N ASN A 13 -19.45 -3.60 -17.81
CA ASN A 13 -20.56 -4.13 -18.59
C ASN A 13 -20.57 -3.64 -20.06
N TYR A 14 -19.38 -3.40 -20.63
CA TYR A 14 -19.18 -2.99 -22.02
C TYR A 14 -18.04 -3.79 -22.66
N THR A 15 -18.19 -4.19 -23.92
CA THR A 15 -17.07 -4.77 -24.69
C THR A 15 -16.04 -3.70 -25.07
N VAL A 16 -14.85 -4.13 -25.47
CA VAL A 16 -13.83 -3.22 -26.00
C VAL A 16 -14.35 -2.47 -27.23
N GLU A 17 -15.10 -3.12 -28.13
CA GLU A 17 -15.70 -2.43 -29.28
C GLU A 17 -16.70 -1.37 -28.85
N GLN A 18 -17.54 -1.65 -27.85
CA GLN A 18 -18.50 -0.69 -27.32
C GLN A 18 -17.79 0.51 -26.68
N LEU A 19 -16.70 0.30 -25.94
CA LEU A 19 -15.90 1.39 -25.37
C LEU A 19 -15.29 2.28 -26.46
N LEU A 20 -14.80 1.68 -27.56
CA LEU A 20 -14.29 2.44 -28.71
C LEU A 20 -15.41 3.25 -29.40
N GLN A 21 -16.61 2.68 -29.53
CA GLN A 21 -17.78 3.37 -30.06
C GLN A 21 -18.24 4.54 -29.17
N LEU A 22 -17.99 4.45 -27.86
CA LEU A 22 -18.28 5.50 -26.88
C LEU A 22 -17.21 6.61 -26.84
N GLY A 23 -16.26 6.61 -27.77
CA GLY A 23 -15.28 7.69 -27.94
C GLY A 23 -13.95 7.46 -27.23
N VAL A 24 -13.67 6.26 -26.72
CA VAL A 24 -12.31 5.91 -26.27
C VAL A 24 -11.37 5.92 -27.47
N PRO A 25 -10.20 6.61 -27.40
CA PRO A 25 -9.28 6.71 -28.52
C PRO A 25 -8.86 5.33 -29.06
N PRO A 26 -8.77 5.14 -30.39
CA PRO A 26 -8.29 3.88 -30.98
C PRO A 26 -6.90 3.45 -30.50
N SER A 27 -6.05 4.40 -30.09
CA SER A 27 -4.74 4.11 -29.49
C SER A 27 -4.82 3.31 -28.18
N ALA A 28 -5.95 3.37 -27.46
CA ALA A 28 -6.16 2.60 -26.25
C ALA A 28 -6.59 1.15 -26.53
N LYS A 29 -6.95 0.78 -27.78
CA LYS A 29 -7.47 -0.56 -28.11
C LYS A 29 -6.58 -1.69 -27.60
N LEU A 30 -5.27 -1.61 -27.83
CA LEU A 30 -4.33 -2.66 -27.38
C LEU A 30 -4.33 -2.83 -25.85
N ILE A 31 -4.42 -1.72 -25.12
CA ILE A 31 -4.47 -1.71 -23.64
C ILE A 31 -5.82 -2.29 -23.19
N LEU A 32 -6.92 -1.90 -23.83
CA LEU A 32 -8.26 -2.38 -23.51
C LEU A 32 -8.39 -3.89 -23.78
N GLU A 33 -7.84 -4.42 -24.87
CA GLU A 33 -7.86 -5.85 -25.21
C GLU A 33 -7.02 -6.68 -24.22
N GLN A 34 -5.92 -6.12 -23.71
CA GLN A 34 -5.16 -6.75 -22.62
C GLN A 34 -5.93 -6.70 -21.31
N ALA A 35 -6.51 -5.54 -20.97
CA ALA A 35 -7.29 -5.32 -19.77
C ALA A 35 -8.67 -6.02 -19.80
N GLN A 36 -9.13 -6.49 -20.97
CA GLN A 36 -10.39 -7.22 -21.13
C GLN A 36 -10.40 -8.54 -20.37
N LYS A 37 -9.22 -9.09 -20.14
CA LYS A 37 -9.04 -10.51 -19.84
C LYS A 37 -9.07 -10.86 -18.35
N GLY A 38 -8.71 -9.94 -17.45
CA GLY A 38 -8.68 -10.22 -16.01
C GLY A 38 -7.78 -11.42 -15.65
N VAL A 39 -8.12 -12.14 -14.58
CA VAL A 39 -7.52 -13.45 -14.24
C VAL A 39 -8.09 -14.57 -15.11
N GLY A 40 -7.39 -15.71 -15.22
CA GLY A 40 -7.86 -16.86 -15.98
C GLY A 40 -7.52 -16.85 -17.47
N CYS A 41 -6.54 -16.04 -17.88
CA CYS A 41 -6.12 -15.92 -19.27
C CYS A 41 -4.73 -16.53 -19.50
N VAL A 42 -3.93 -15.91 -20.37
CA VAL A 42 -2.57 -16.35 -20.71
C VAL A 42 -1.59 -15.38 -20.07
N SER A 43 -0.57 -15.92 -19.41
CA SER A 43 0.47 -15.13 -18.79
C SER A 43 1.26 -14.33 -19.83
N ASN A 44 1.67 -13.12 -19.46
CA ASN A 44 2.43 -12.23 -20.30
C ASN A 44 3.62 -11.65 -19.54
N LEU A 45 4.83 -12.06 -19.93
CA LEU A 45 6.08 -11.57 -19.35
C LEU A 45 6.52 -10.22 -19.92
N TYR A 46 5.92 -9.78 -21.03
CA TYR A 46 6.33 -8.59 -21.78
C TYR A 46 7.82 -8.64 -22.16
N GLY A 47 8.27 -9.81 -22.62
CA GLY A 47 9.65 -10.05 -23.04
C GLY A 47 10.69 -10.11 -21.90
N ASN A 48 10.29 -9.99 -20.63
CA ASN A 48 11.20 -9.92 -19.50
C ASN A 48 10.75 -10.87 -18.38
N PRO A 49 11.65 -11.71 -17.82
CA PRO A 49 11.33 -12.55 -16.66
C PRO A 49 10.68 -11.74 -15.53
N TYR A 50 9.74 -12.36 -14.82
CA TYR A 50 9.15 -11.73 -13.66
C TYR A 50 10.20 -11.54 -12.56
N ALA A 51 10.28 -10.31 -12.05
CA ALA A 51 11.01 -9.94 -10.86
C ALA A 51 10.33 -8.73 -10.22
N MET A 52 10.47 -8.60 -8.90
CA MET A 52 10.16 -7.36 -8.21
C MET A 52 11.35 -6.42 -8.36
N SER A 53 11.09 -5.16 -8.72
CA SER A 53 12.14 -4.18 -8.99
C SER A 53 12.59 -3.44 -7.73
N GLU A 54 13.79 -2.84 -7.76
CA GLU A 54 14.30 -2.05 -6.63
C GLU A 54 13.46 -0.78 -6.43
N GLU A 55 12.93 -0.17 -7.50
CA GLU A 55 11.99 0.96 -7.43
C GLU A 55 10.73 0.56 -6.65
N PHE A 56 10.22 -0.66 -6.87
CA PHE A 56 9.06 -1.15 -6.16
C PHE A 56 9.33 -1.27 -4.65
N VAL A 57 10.52 -1.72 -4.28
CA VAL A 57 10.95 -1.76 -2.86
C VAL A 57 10.95 -0.34 -2.28
N SER A 58 11.54 0.64 -2.97
CA SER A 58 11.63 2.03 -2.50
C SER A 58 10.26 2.67 -2.30
N VAL A 59 9.32 2.50 -3.25
CA VAL A 59 7.97 3.10 -3.12
C VAL A 59 7.07 2.39 -2.10
N TYR A 60 7.43 1.18 -1.67
CA TYR A 60 6.73 0.45 -0.60
C TYR A 60 7.30 0.70 0.80
N ARG A 61 8.27 1.61 0.97
CA ARG A 61 8.77 2.05 2.28
C ARG A 61 7.76 2.97 2.99
N MET A 62 6.64 2.39 3.38
CA MET A 62 5.46 3.08 3.90
C MET A 62 5.37 3.05 5.43
N HIS A 63 6.52 3.14 6.11
CA HIS A 63 6.62 3.05 7.57
C HIS A 63 5.77 4.10 8.30
N SER A 64 5.55 5.27 7.70
CA SER A 64 4.72 6.37 8.23
C SER A 64 3.23 6.05 8.35
N PHE A 65 2.77 4.89 7.87
CA PHE A 65 1.43 4.38 8.19
C PHE A 65 1.30 3.91 9.65
N LEU A 66 2.40 3.59 10.32
CA LEU A 66 2.37 3.10 11.70
C LEU A 66 2.22 4.29 12.67
N PRO A 67 1.29 4.24 13.63
CA PRO A 67 1.21 5.26 14.68
C PRO A 67 2.24 5.01 15.79
N ASP A 68 2.51 5.98 16.65
CA ASP A 68 3.40 5.77 17.82
C ASP A 68 2.78 4.86 18.89
N TYR A 69 1.45 4.78 18.93
CA TYR A 69 0.71 3.95 19.85
C TYR A 69 -0.60 3.46 19.24
N ILE A 70 -1.13 2.38 19.81
CA ILE A 70 -2.45 1.86 19.51
C ILE A 70 -3.32 1.86 20.76
N THR A 71 -4.61 2.18 20.60
CA THR A 71 -5.58 2.21 21.68
C THR A 71 -6.52 1.02 21.53
N VAL A 72 -6.20 -0.09 22.21
CA VAL A 72 -6.99 -1.32 22.16
C VAL A 72 -8.36 -1.11 22.79
N ILE A 73 -9.40 -1.50 22.06
CA ILE A 73 -10.81 -1.44 22.49
C ILE A 73 -11.17 -2.79 23.14
N LYS A 74 -11.25 -2.82 24.48
CA LYS A 74 -11.47 -4.05 25.25
C LYS A 74 -12.94 -4.49 25.30
N THR A 75 -13.86 -3.54 25.23
CA THR A 75 -15.30 -3.80 25.31
C THR A 75 -16.07 -2.74 24.53
N LYS A 76 -17.24 -3.11 24.03
CA LYS A 76 -18.20 -2.17 23.43
C LYS A 76 -18.95 -1.33 24.47
N ASN A 77 -18.98 -1.76 25.73
CA ASN A 77 -19.73 -1.07 26.78
C ASN A 77 -19.12 0.30 27.11
N ILE A 78 -19.78 1.37 26.66
CA ILE A 78 -19.36 2.76 26.83
C ILE A 78 -19.30 3.17 28.31
N LYS A 79 -20.10 2.54 29.18
CA LYS A 79 -20.12 2.84 30.62
C LYS A 79 -18.90 2.29 31.37
N ASN A 80 -18.10 1.42 30.74
CA ASN A 80 -16.91 0.85 31.36
C ASN A 80 -15.74 1.85 31.33
N LYS A 81 -15.31 2.32 32.50
CA LYS A 81 -14.17 3.25 32.64
C LYS A 81 -12.85 2.68 32.10
N ASN A 82 -12.71 1.36 32.03
CA ASN A 82 -11.51 0.66 31.55
C ASN A 82 -11.62 0.18 30.10
N LYS A 83 -12.54 0.76 29.30
CA LYS A 83 -12.83 0.38 27.91
C LYS A 83 -11.61 0.33 26.99
N TYR A 84 -10.63 1.19 27.23
CA TYR A 84 -9.45 1.32 26.36
C TYR A 84 -8.16 0.88 27.06
N ALA A 85 -7.18 0.42 26.28
CA ALA A 85 -5.79 0.28 26.72
C ALA A 85 -4.85 0.87 25.67
N LYS A 86 -4.07 1.86 26.08
CA LYS A 86 -3.01 2.42 25.25
C LYS A 86 -1.76 1.55 25.33
N ILE A 87 -1.18 1.22 24.18
CA ILE A 87 0.05 0.44 24.06
C ILE A 87 0.96 1.17 23.08
N LEU A 88 2.20 1.43 23.48
CA LEU A 88 3.20 2.00 22.58
C LEU A 88 3.55 0.98 21.50
N LEU A 89 3.64 1.39 20.24
CA LEU A 89 3.96 0.46 19.15
C LEU A 89 5.37 -0.15 19.29
N SER A 90 6.28 0.57 19.95
CA SER A 90 7.59 0.05 20.36
C SER A 90 7.50 -1.23 21.21
N GLN A 91 6.44 -1.40 21.98
CA GLN A 91 6.17 -2.61 22.79
C GLN A 91 5.57 -3.75 21.97
N LEU A 92 5.11 -3.47 20.74
CA LEU A 92 4.57 -4.43 19.77
C LEU A 92 5.61 -4.89 18.75
N THR A 93 6.91 -4.74 19.07
CA THR A 93 8.01 -5.17 18.20
C THR A 93 8.58 -6.52 18.61
N PHE A 94 8.92 -7.35 17.61
CA PHE A 94 9.57 -8.65 17.77
C PHE A 94 8.90 -9.53 18.85
N LYS A 95 9.69 -10.16 19.73
CA LYS A 95 9.22 -11.05 20.80
C LYS A 95 8.31 -10.40 21.83
N ASN A 96 8.29 -9.06 21.95
CA ASN A 96 7.40 -8.38 22.89
C ASN A 96 5.97 -8.32 22.35
N ALA A 97 5.80 -8.36 21.02
CA ALA A 97 4.49 -8.35 20.36
C ALA A 97 3.59 -9.48 20.87
N GLU A 98 4.12 -10.70 20.92
CA GLU A 98 3.35 -11.88 21.37
C GLU A 98 2.81 -11.71 22.81
N LYS A 99 3.62 -11.12 23.71
CA LYS A 99 3.19 -10.84 25.09
C LYS A 99 2.04 -9.84 25.12
N GLN A 100 2.09 -8.80 24.28
CA GLN A 100 1.03 -7.80 24.20
C GLN A 100 -0.23 -8.37 23.55
N LEU A 101 -0.07 -9.16 22.48
CA LEU A 101 -1.18 -9.77 21.75
C LEU A 101 -2.01 -10.68 22.66
N LYS A 102 -1.36 -11.49 23.52
CA LYS A 102 -2.03 -12.39 24.49
C LYS A 102 -2.81 -11.68 25.61
N ARG A 103 -2.68 -10.36 25.77
CA ARG A 103 -3.42 -9.59 26.80
C ARG A 103 -4.88 -9.34 26.44
N PHE A 104 -5.24 -9.48 25.16
CA PHE A 104 -6.57 -9.18 24.63
C PHE A 104 -7.01 -10.29 23.68
N SER A 105 -8.32 -10.41 23.47
CA SER A 105 -8.84 -11.36 22.48
C SER A 105 -8.49 -10.91 21.06
N ILE A 106 -8.51 -11.85 20.11
CA ILE A 106 -8.36 -11.52 18.69
C ILE A 106 -9.45 -10.55 18.23
N GLU A 107 -10.68 -10.70 18.73
CA GLU A 107 -11.79 -9.78 18.47
C GLU A 107 -11.43 -8.35 18.89
N ASN A 108 -10.87 -8.15 20.10
CA ASN A 108 -10.45 -6.82 20.55
C ASN A 108 -9.42 -6.20 19.58
N TRP A 109 -8.45 -7.00 19.10
CA TRP A 109 -7.43 -6.51 18.17
C TRP A 109 -8.00 -6.15 16.81
N ILE A 110 -8.74 -7.05 16.17
CA ILE A 110 -9.32 -6.80 14.85
C ILE A 110 -10.30 -5.62 14.92
N ASN A 111 -11.11 -5.56 15.96
CA ASN A 111 -12.02 -4.44 16.18
C ASN A 111 -11.25 -3.10 16.38
N THR A 112 -10.11 -3.15 17.07
CA THR A 112 -9.23 -1.98 17.21
C THR A 112 -8.70 -1.52 15.86
N PHE A 113 -8.23 -2.44 15.02
CA PHE A 113 -7.74 -2.10 13.67
C PHE A 113 -8.85 -1.54 12.78
N GLY A 114 -10.07 -2.04 12.92
CA GLY A 114 -11.23 -1.51 12.18
C GLY A 114 -11.59 -0.07 12.53
N TYR A 115 -11.48 0.33 13.80
CA TYR A 115 -11.82 1.70 14.23
C TYR A 115 -10.63 2.68 14.25
N THR A 116 -9.40 2.19 14.10
CA THR A 116 -8.20 3.02 14.17
C THR A 116 -7.75 3.43 12.78
N ARG A 117 -7.57 4.74 12.55
CA ARG A 117 -6.95 5.24 11.33
C ARG A 117 -5.45 4.99 11.35
N SER A 118 -4.89 4.62 10.21
CA SER A 118 -3.44 4.60 10.02
C SER A 118 -2.86 6.01 10.04
N GLY A 119 -1.54 6.12 10.13
CA GLY A 119 -0.81 7.35 9.81
C GLY A 119 -0.99 7.75 8.34
N HIS A 120 -0.38 8.86 7.96
CA HIS A 120 -0.41 9.40 6.59
C HIS A 120 1.02 9.45 6.03
N LEU A 121 1.19 9.22 4.73
CA LEU A 121 2.51 9.20 4.08
C LEU A 121 2.95 10.61 3.69
N VAL A 122 3.18 11.45 4.71
CA VAL A 122 3.61 12.83 4.53
C VAL A 122 4.96 13.07 5.18
N PHE A 123 5.60 14.17 4.75
CA PHE A 123 6.85 14.64 5.32
C PHE A 123 6.70 14.84 6.84
N ASN A 124 7.79 14.58 7.58
CA ASN A 124 7.82 14.66 9.05
C ASN A 124 6.78 13.81 9.81
N ASN A 125 6.34 12.69 9.23
CA ASN A 125 5.47 11.71 9.91
C ASN A 125 6.09 10.30 10.07
N TYR A 126 7.43 10.21 10.12
CA TYR A 126 8.10 8.93 10.35
C TYR A 126 8.03 8.55 11.85
N PRO A 127 7.63 7.31 12.22
CA PRO A 127 7.42 6.96 13.63
C PRO A 127 8.72 6.99 14.44
N ASP A 128 8.72 7.68 15.58
CA ASP A 128 9.94 7.90 16.37
C ASP A 128 10.56 6.56 16.84
N PHE A 129 9.72 5.60 17.22
CA PHE A 129 10.21 4.30 17.70
C PHE A 129 11.00 3.51 16.63
N LEU A 130 10.80 3.81 15.34
CA LEU A 130 11.55 3.20 14.24
C LEU A 130 12.94 3.82 14.04
N THR A 131 13.22 4.95 14.67
CA THR A 131 14.57 5.57 14.64
C THR A 131 15.51 4.96 15.68
N HIS A 132 14.99 4.17 16.63
CA HIS A 132 15.73 3.53 17.71
C HIS A 132 15.34 2.05 17.89
N VAL A 133 15.23 1.31 16.78
CA VAL A 133 14.81 -0.11 16.82
C VAL A 133 15.91 -0.97 17.44
N LYS A 134 15.56 -1.66 18.53
CA LYS A 134 16.45 -2.62 19.19
C LYS A 134 16.32 -4.01 18.57
N LEU A 135 17.37 -4.46 17.88
CA LEU A 135 17.44 -5.77 17.26
C LEU A 135 17.71 -6.88 18.30
N ASN A 136 17.51 -8.15 17.90
CA ASN A 136 17.74 -9.32 18.76
C ASN A 136 19.18 -9.40 19.28
N ASN A 137 20.17 -8.96 18.50
CA ASN A 137 21.58 -8.89 18.89
C ASN A 137 21.92 -7.65 19.75
N LYS A 138 20.92 -6.95 20.28
CA LYS A 138 21.01 -5.73 21.09
C LYS A 138 21.57 -4.49 20.37
N LYS A 139 21.87 -4.55 19.07
CA LYS A 139 22.19 -3.35 18.28
C LYS A 139 20.94 -2.49 18.13
N ILE A 140 21.15 -1.17 18.16
CA ILE A 140 20.10 -0.19 17.88
C ILE A 140 20.32 0.30 16.45
N VAL A 141 19.25 0.34 15.67
CA VAL A 141 19.27 0.84 14.30
C VAL A 141 18.22 1.91 14.09
N ASN A 142 18.54 2.88 13.24
CA ASN A 142 17.59 3.86 12.75
C ASN A 142 17.08 3.40 11.39
N LEU A 143 15.82 2.96 11.33
CA LEU A 143 15.23 2.43 10.12
C LEU A 143 15.06 3.51 9.03
N GLY A 144 14.78 4.75 9.41
CA GLY A 144 14.69 5.86 8.46
C GLY A 144 16.03 6.15 7.78
N VAL A 145 17.13 6.09 8.53
CA VAL A 145 18.49 6.19 7.96
C VAL A 145 18.78 5.00 7.03
N ILE A 146 18.39 3.79 7.43
CA ILE A 146 18.56 2.59 6.60
C ILE A 146 17.78 2.73 5.30
N ASP A 147 16.53 3.19 5.34
CA ASP A 147 15.70 3.37 4.15
C ASP A 147 16.38 4.29 3.13
N ILE A 148 16.90 5.44 3.58
CA ILE A 148 17.65 6.40 2.75
C ILE A 148 18.93 5.77 2.18
N VAL A 149 19.75 5.15 3.03
CA VAL A 149 21.03 4.56 2.61
C VAL A 149 20.82 3.40 1.64
N ARG A 150 19.79 2.57 1.85
CA ARG A 150 19.51 1.42 0.97
C ARG A 150 19.02 1.85 -0.40
N ASP A 151 18.23 2.91 -0.51
CA ASP A 151 17.84 3.44 -1.81
C ASP A 151 19.05 4.02 -2.55
N ARG A 152 19.93 4.76 -1.85
CA ARG A 152 21.20 5.24 -2.43
C ARG A 152 22.11 4.10 -2.91
N GLU A 153 22.19 3.01 -2.15
CA GLU A 153 23.03 1.84 -2.44
C GLU A 153 22.50 1.01 -3.62
N ARG A 154 21.18 0.73 -3.66
CA ARG A 154 20.60 -0.28 -4.55
C ARG A 154 19.87 0.28 -5.75
N LEU A 155 19.10 1.36 -5.54
CA LEU A 155 18.38 2.01 -6.61
C LEU A 155 19.32 2.93 -7.41
N GLY A 156 20.24 3.61 -6.73
CA GLY A 156 21.21 4.50 -7.37
C GLY A 156 20.60 5.77 -7.98
N LEU A 157 19.29 6.00 -7.80
CA LEU A 157 18.58 7.18 -8.26
C LEU A 157 18.21 8.10 -7.10
N ARG A 158 18.16 9.41 -7.39
CA ARG A 158 17.50 10.42 -6.56
C ARG A 158 16.09 10.67 -7.08
N TYR A 159 15.30 11.42 -6.32
CA TYR A 159 13.88 11.58 -6.60
C TYR A 159 13.58 12.21 -7.97
N ASN A 160 14.30 13.27 -8.36
CA ASN A 160 14.12 13.89 -9.68
C ASN A 160 14.46 12.95 -10.83
N GLU A 161 15.52 12.16 -10.68
CA GLU A 161 15.89 11.19 -11.70
C GLU A 161 14.84 10.09 -11.82
N LEU A 162 14.32 9.58 -10.70
CA LEU A 162 13.20 8.63 -10.71
C LEU A 162 11.99 9.20 -11.46
N ARG A 163 11.65 10.47 -11.23
CA ARG A 163 10.55 11.15 -11.94
C ARG A 163 10.79 11.23 -13.45
N ARG A 164 12.01 11.57 -13.89
CA ARG A 164 12.37 11.59 -15.32
C ARG A 164 12.22 10.22 -15.97
N GLN A 165 12.68 9.16 -15.31
CA GLN A 165 12.54 7.78 -15.81
C GLN A 165 11.08 7.36 -15.95
N LEU A 166 10.20 7.87 -15.07
CA LEU A 166 8.76 7.68 -15.13
C LEU A 166 8.02 8.69 -16.02
N LYS A 167 8.75 9.56 -16.75
CA LYS A 167 8.21 10.64 -17.58
C LYS A 167 7.29 11.61 -16.83
N LEU A 168 7.61 11.85 -15.56
CA LEU A 168 6.98 12.87 -14.72
C LEU A 168 7.85 14.13 -14.70
N GLU A 169 7.20 15.28 -14.57
CA GLU A 169 7.90 16.57 -14.43
C GLU A 169 8.80 16.59 -13.19
N PRO A 170 10.13 16.82 -13.30
CA PRO A 170 11.01 16.90 -12.14
C PRO A 170 10.70 18.14 -11.29
N LEU A 171 11.13 18.12 -10.03
CA LEU A 171 11.07 19.29 -9.15
C LEU A 171 12.10 20.33 -9.59
N ILE A 172 11.73 21.61 -9.62
CA ILE A 172 12.65 22.71 -9.98
C ILE A 172 13.21 23.43 -8.76
N SER A 173 12.51 23.36 -7.62
CA SER A 173 12.95 23.94 -6.35
C SER A 173 12.26 23.26 -5.16
N PHE A 174 12.76 23.54 -3.95
CA PHE A 174 12.14 23.06 -2.71
C PHE A 174 10.73 23.62 -2.48
N THR A 175 10.34 24.71 -3.16
CA THR A 175 8.98 25.26 -3.06
C THR A 175 7.94 24.43 -3.82
N ASN A 176 8.36 23.45 -4.64
CA ASN A 176 7.44 22.49 -5.26
C ASN A 176 7.01 21.37 -4.30
N LEU A 177 7.68 21.22 -3.16
CA LEU A 177 7.35 20.21 -2.15
C LEU A 177 6.15 20.65 -1.32
N SER A 178 5.31 19.70 -0.93
CA SER A 178 4.19 19.91 0.00
C SER A 178 4.69 19.87 1.43
N VAL A 179 5.44 20.89 1.81
CA VAL A 179 6.01 21.09 3.15
C VAL A 179 5.80 22.53 3.60
N THR A 180 5.89 22.78 4.90
CA THR A 180 5.88 24.13 5.46
C THR A 180 7.12 24.91 5.04
N GLU A 181 7.08 26.25 5.14
CA GLU A 181 8.22 27.10 4.84
C GLU A 181 9.46 26.77 5.70
N GLY A 182 9.23 26.42 6.97
CA GLY A 182 10.30 26.00 7.89
C GLY A 182 10.97 24.70 7.45
N GLU A 183 10.18 23.72 7.03
CA GLU A 183 10.66 22.44 6.50
C GLU A 183 11.39 22.61 5.17
N ALA A 184 10.89 23.47 4.28
CA ALA A 184 11.57 23.80 3.04
C ALA A 184 12.97 24.40 3.31
N LYS A 185 13.09 25.32 4.28
CA LYS A 185 14.39 25.89 4.71
C LYS A 185 15.32 24.81 5.27
N GLN A 186 14.80 23.87 6.04
CA GLN A 186 15.59 22.74 6.53
C GLN A 186 16.10 21.86 5.38
N LEU A 187 15.24 21.53 4.42
CA LEU A 187 15.61 20.73 3.25
C LEU A 187 16.64 21.45 2.38
N VAL A 188 16.49 22.76 2.16
CA VAL A 188 17.51 23.59 1.48
C VAL A 188 18.85 23.47 2.19
N ASN A 189 18.90 23.52 3.52
CA ASN A 189 20.15 23.37 4.26
C ASN A 189 20.71 21.93 4.17
N ILE A 190 19.86 20.91 4.31
CA ILE A 190 20.26 19.49 4.28
C ILE A 190 20.84 19.09 2.92
N TYR A 191 20.26 19.59 1.83
CA TYR A 191 20.65 19.27 0.47
C TYR A 191 21.47 20.38 -0.20
N GLU A 192 21.98 21.34 0.56
CA GLU A 192 22.83 22.44 0.07
C GLU A 192 22.21 23.20 -1.12
N ASN A 193 20.91 23.46 -1.04
CA ASN A 193 20.07 24.08 -2.07
C ASN A 193 20.07 23.33 -3.42
N ASN A 194 20.47 22.05 -3.44
CA ASN A 194 20.48 21.23 -4.64
C ASN A 194 19.26 20.30 -4.68
N ILE A 195 18.24 20.70 -5.46
CA ILE A 195 16.99 19.94 -5.60
C ILE A 195 17.19 18.54 -6.21
N GLU A 196 18.25 18.33 -7.00
CA GLU A 196 18.57 17.02 -7.60
C GLU A 196 19.05 15.99 -6.57
N MET A 197 19.46 16.43 -5.38
CA MET A 197 19.98 15.56 -4.33
C MET A 197 18.90 14.98 -3.42
N VAL A 198 17.64 15.40 -3.58
CA VAL A 198 16.52 14.92 -2.76
C VAL A 198 16.38 13.40 -2.89
N ASP A 199 16.46 12.71 -1.75
CA ASP A 199 16.28 11.26 -1.67
C ASP A 199 14.88 10.84 -2.10
N VAL A 200 14.76 9.64 -2.69
CA VAL A 200 13.47 9.10 -3.16
C VAL A 200 12.43 9.07 -2.06
N LEU A 201 12.74 8.51 -0.88
CA LEU A 201 11.81 8.50 0.25
C LEU A 201 11.35 9.92 0.64
N VAL A 202 12.26 10.88 0.71
CA VAL A 202 11.92 12.27 1.07
C VAL A 202 11.00 12.88 0.03
N GLY A 203 11.31 12.72 -1.25
CA GLY A 203 10.47 13.22 -2.34
C GLY A 203 9.09 12.58 -2.37
N LEU A 204 8.97 11.27 -2.12
CA LEU A 204 7.68 10.57 -2.05
C LEU A 204 6.79 11.09 -0.90
N MET A 205 7.37 11.32 0.28
CA MET A 205 6.63 11.84 1.43
C MET A 205 6.28 13.34 1.29
N ALA A 206 7.05 14.09 0.50
CA ALA A 206 6.89 15.53 0.31
C ALA A 206 6.27 15.91 -1.05
N GLU A 207 5.81 14.93 -1.85
CA GLU A 207 5.24 15.19 -3.17
C GLU A 207 3.93 15.98 -3.04
N ALA A 208 3.81 17.09 -3.76
CA ALA A 208 2.58 17.88 -3.81
C ALA A 208 1.56 17.30 -4.81
N ASN A 209 0.33 17.85 -4.76
CA ASN A 209 -0.71 17.63 -5.76
C ASN A 209 -1.11 16.16 -5.95
N TRP A 210 -1.35 15.45 -4.86
CA TRP A 210 -1.90 14.10 -4.95
C TRP A 210 -3.29 14.15 -5.59
N PRO A 211 -3.61 13.22 -6.50
CA PRO A 211 -4.99 13.04 -6.95
C PRO A 211 -5.90 12.81 -5.75
N PHE A 212 -7.11 13.40 -5.80
CA PHE A 212 -8.07 13.28 -4.70
C PHE A 212 -8.36 11.81 -4.36
N GLY A 213 -8.27 11.46 -3.08
CA GLY A 213 -8.51 10.11 -2.57
C GLY A 213 -7.31 9.16 -2.60
N TYR A 214 -6.12 9.60 -3.06
CA TYR A 214 -4.92 8.78 -3.01
C TYR A 214 -4.33 8.68 -1.60
N GLY A 215 -3.83 7.50 -1.25
CA GLY A 215 -3.14 7.24 0.02
C GLY A 215 -1.61 7.34 -0.05
N PHE A 216 -1.06 7.59 -1.25
CA PHE A 216 0.37 7.76 -1.51
C PHE A 216 0.58 8.59 -2.79
N SER A 217 1.83 9.00 -3.01
CA SER A 217 2.22 9.95 -4.04
C SER A 217 1.98 9.45 -5.49
N ASN A 218 1.84 10.37 -6.45
CA ASN A 218 1.67 10.01 -7.86
C ASN A 218 2.93 9.32 -8.43
N THR A 219 4.14 9.71 -8.00
CA THR A 219 5.37 9.00 -8.36
C THR A 219 5.32 7.54 -7.94
N ALA A 220 4.93 7.24 -6.68
CA ALA A 220 4.73 5.87 -6.24
C ALA A 220 3.67 5.16 -7.09
N PHE A 221 2.54 5.83 -7.36
CA PHE A 221 1.45 5.27 -8.16
C PHE A 221 1.86 4.76 -9.55
N GLN A 222 2.74 5.48 -10.27
CA GLN A 222 3.20 5.02 -11.59
C GLN A 222 3.90 3.65 -11.52
N ILE A 223 4.74 3.43 -10.51
CA ILE A 223 5.41 2.14 -10.29
C ILE A 223 4.39 1.08 -9.83
N PHE A 224 3.47 1.47 -8.94
CA PHE A 224 2.43 0.58 -8.43
C PHE A 224 1.55 0.00 -9.53
N ILE A 225 1.10 0.81 -10.51
CA ILE A 225 0.25 0.32 -11.59
C ILE A 225 0.94 -0.81 -12.35
N ILE A 226 2.20 -0.58 -12.75
CA ILE A 226 2.97 -1.56 -13.52
C ILE A 226 3.17 -2.83 -12.70
N MET A 227 3.66 -2.68 -11.47
CA MET A 227 4.05 -3.84 -10.66
C MET A 227 2.85 -4.61 -10.08
N ALA A 228 1.73 -3.94 -9.82
CA ALA A 228 0.49 -4.61 -9.43
C ALA A 228 -0.08 -5.44 -10.57
N SER A 229 -0.12 -4.90 -11.79
CA SER A 229 -0.52 -5.66 -12.99
C SER A 229 0.42 -6.83 -13.25
N ARG A 230 1.75 -6.60 -13.27
CA ARG A 230 2.74 -7.66 -13.51
C ARG A 230 2.61 -8.84 -12.57
N ARG A 231 2.33 -8.63 -11.27
CA ARG A 231 2.13 -9.73 -10.31
C ARG A 231 0.99 -10.68 -10.68
N ILE A 232 -0.04 -10.18 -11.37
CA ILE A 232 -1.20 -10.96 -11.80
C ILE A 232 -0.98 -11.52 -13.21
N GLU A 233 -0.50 -10.68 -14.13
CA GLU A 233 -0.37 -11.02 -15.56
C GLU A 233 0.76 -12.02 -15.83
N THR A 234 1.77 -12.11 -14.96
CA THR A 234 2.95 -12.96 -15.20
C THR A 234 2.88 -14.32 -14.48
N ASP A 235 1.94 -14.48 -13.55
CA ASP A 235 1.83 -15.70 -12.74
C ASP A 235 0.79 -16.65 -13.34
N ARG A 236 1.27 -17.84 -13.72
CA ARG A 236 0.43 -18.90 -14.27
C ARG A 236 -0.74 -19.29 -13.36
N PHE A 237 -0.63 -19.13 -12.04
CA PHE A 237 -1.69 -19.47 -11.09
C PHE A 237 -2.82 -18.43 -11.03
N PHE A 238 -2.57 -17.21 -11.50
CA PHE A 238 -3.62 -16.22 -11.76
C PHE A 238 -4.09 -16.21 -13.23
N GLN A 239 -3.41 -16.96 -14.11
CA GLN A 239 -3.67 -17.00 -15.53
C GLN A 239 -4.07 -18.41 -15.97
N GLU A 240 -3.18 -19.18 -16.60
CA GLU A 240 -3.50 -20.45 -17.25
C GLU A 240 -4.06 -21.50 -16.29
N TYR A 241 -3.60 -21.48 -15.04
CA TYR A 241 -3.98 -22.43 -13.98
C TYR A 241 -5.04 -21.89 -13.04
N TYR A 242 -5.61 -20.72 -13.31
CA TYR A 242 -6.77 -20.21 -12.58
C TYR A 242 -8.06 -20.92 -13.06
N ASN A 243 -8.17 -22.21 -12.74
CA ASN A 243 -9.27 -23.08 -13.18
C ASN A 243 -9.57 -24.19 -12.14
N ALA A 244 -10.72 -24.87 -12.33
CA ALA A 244 -11.19 -25.91 -11.43
C ALA A 244 -10.34 -27.19 -11.44
N ASP A 245 -9.59 -27.48 -12.50
CA ASP A 245 -8.69 -28.63 -12.51
C ASP A 245 -7.51 -28.43 -11.54
N THR A 246 -7.06 -27.18 -11.39
CA THR A 246 -5.97 -26.82 -10.47
C THR A 246 -6.49 -26.55 -9.05
N TYR A 247 -7.59 -25.82 -8.92
CA TYR A 247 -8.10 -25.33 -7.63
C TYR A 247 -9.29 -26.14 -7.06
N THR A 248 -9.81 -27.12 -7.80
CA THR A 248 -11.15 -27.71 -7.63
C THR A 248 -12.28 -26.72 -7.90
N GLN A 249 -13.47 -27.23 -8.26
CA GLN A 249 -14.65 -26.38 -8.43
C GLN A 249 -14.96 -25.61 -7.13
N LEU A 250 -14.92 -26.31 -5.99
CA LEU A 250 -15.10 -25.71 -4.67
C LEU A 250 -14.12 -24.56 -4.41
N GLY A 251 -12.85 -24.69 -4.81
CA GLY A 251 -11.84 -23.67 -4.61
C GLY A 251 -12.03 -22.43 -5.49
N ILE A 252 -12.39 -22.60 -6.75
CA ILE A 252 -12.71 -21.45 -7.63
C ILE A 252 -13.95 -20.71 -7.13
N ASP A 253 -15.01 -21.44 -6.79
CA ASP A 253 -16.24 -20.85 -6.24
C ASP A 253 -15.94 -20.07 -4.95
N TYR A 254 -15.04 -20.60 -4.12
CA TYR A 254 -14.57 -19.91 -2.92
C TYR A 254 -13.86 -18.59 -3.25
N ILE A 255 -12.89 -18.59 -4.18
CA ILE A 255 -12.14 -17.38 -4.52
C ILE A 255 -13.06 -16.30 -5.10
N GLN A 256 -14.04 -16.69 -5.91
CA GLN A 256 -14.96 -15.75 -6.58
C GLN A 256 -15.96 -15.09 -5.63
N ASN A 257 -16.38 -15.79 -4.57
CA ASN A 257 -17.47 -15.33 -3.70
C ASN A 257 -16.99 -14.74 -2.37
N GLU A 258 -15.69 -14.82 -2.06
CA GLU A 258 -15.15 -14.39 -0.78
C GLU A 258 -14.61 -12.96 -0.80
N SER A 259 -14.74 -12.30 0.35
CA SER A 259 -14.21 -10.98 0.64
C SER A 259 -13.45 -11.02 1.96
N PHE A 260 -12.64 -10.00 2.25
CA PHE A 260 -12.00 -9.96 3.56
C PHE A 260 -13.02 -9.85 4.72
N LYS A 261 -14.18 -9.21 4.48
CA LYS A 261 -15.30 -9.18 5.43
C LYS A 261 -15.84 -10.58 5.74
N SER A 262 -16.14 -11.38 4.72
CA SER A 262 -16.67 -12.73 4.92
C SER A 262 -15.65 -13.65 5.59
N ILE A 263 -14.36 -13.49 5.27
CA ILE A 263 -13.27 -14.18 5.97
C ILE A 263 -13.23 -13.81 7.45
N LEU A 264 -13.32 -12.51 7.80
CA LEU A 264 -13.35 -12.07 9.20
C LEU A 264 -14.56 -12.64 9.94
N LEU A 265 -15.76 -12.55 9.35
CA LEU A 265 -16.99 -13.05 9.97
C LEU A 265 -17.01 -14.57 10.15
N ARG A 266 -16.37 -15.32 9.26
CA ARG A 266 -16.27 -16.77 9.39
C ARG A 266 -15.35 -17.19 10.54
N ASN A 267 -14.27 -16.46 10.76
CA ASN A 267 -13.26 -16.80 11.77
C ASN A 267 -13.49 -16.11 13.12
N ILE A 268 -14.20 -14.98 13.14
CA ILE A 268 -14.48 -14.17 14.34
C ILE A 268 -15.95 -13.69 14.27
N PRO A 269 -16.92 -14.58 14.51
CA PRO A 269 -18.34 -14.28 14.33
C PRO A 269 -18.86 -13.14 15.21
N ASP A 270 -18.21 -12.87 16.34
CA ASP A 270 -18.55 -11.77 17.26
C ASP A 270 -18.44 -10.37 16.62
N LEU A 271 -17.73 -10.27 15.48
CA LEU A 271 -17.64 -9.04 14.68
C LEU A 271 -18.89 -8.75 13.84
N ALA A 272 -19.89 -9.63 13.81
CA ALA A 272 -21.10 -9.47 12.99
C ALA A 272 -21.78 -8.12 13.17
N GLU A 273 -21.95 -7.67 14.42
CA GLU A 273 -22.55 -6.38 14.72
C GLU A 273 -21.64 -5.21 14.28
N ASN A 274 -20.33 -5.31 14.49
CA ASN A 274 -19.38 -4.27 14.09
C ASN A 274 -19.33 -4.07 12.58
N LEU A 275 -19.44 -5.18 11.84
CA LEU A 275 -19.29 -5.20 10.40
C LEU A 275 -20.61 -5.09 9.66
N ALA A 276 -21.75 -4.99 10.34
CA ALA A 276 -23.07 -5.02 9.72
C ALA A 276 -23.19 -4.03 8.56
N ASN A 277 -22.79 -2.78 8.78
CA ASN A 277 -22.86 -1.68 7.80
C ASN A 277 -21.53 -1.40 7.08
N VAL A 278 -20.49 -2.18 7.36
CA VAL A 278 -19.16 -2.00 6.75
C VAL A 278 -19.13 -2.71 5.41
N ILE A 279 -18.97 -1.96 4.32
CA ILE A 279 -18.85 -2.54 2.96
C ILE A 279 -17.40 -2.98 2.71
N ASN A 280 -16.43 -2.12 3.05
CA ASN A 280 -15.00 -2.38 2.90
C ASN A 280 -14.33 -2.31 4.29
N VAL A 281 -13.76 -3.43 4.74
CA VAL A 281 -13.17 -3.51 6.08
C VAL A 281 -11.85 -2.75 6.25
N PHE A 282 -11.31 -2.19 5.16
CA PHE A 282 -10.14 -1.30 5.20
C PHE A 282 -10.52 0.18 5.37
N VAL A 283 -11.80 0.54 5.26
CA VAL A 283 -12.25 1.86 5.73
C VAL A 283 -12.56 1.79 7.22
N PRO A 284 -12.52 2.91 7.97
CA PRO A 284 -12.94 2.92 9.37
C PRO A 284 -14.36 2.33 9.52
N TRP A 285 -14.51 1.39 10.44
CA TRP A 285 -15.76 0.69 10.73
C TRP A 285 -16.82 1.57 11.39
#